data_AF-A0A2U0AJ51-F1
#
_entry.id   AF-A0A2U0AJ51-F1
#
_cell.length_a   1.000
_cell.length_b   1.000
_cell.length_c   1.000
_cell.angle_alpha   90.00
_cell.angle_beta   90.00
_cell.angle_gamma   90.00
#
_symmetry.space_group_name_H-M   'P 1'
#
loop_
_entity.id
_entity.type
_entity.pdbx_description
1 polymer ?
#
loop_
_entity_poly.entity_id
_entity_poly.type
_entity_poly.pdbx_seq_one_letter_code
_entity_poly.pdbx_strand_id
1 'polypeptide(L)'
;MNPLNDMQGLPPFSVITPDMVEPAMDRLLEANRNKIQQLLTSQTSFTWKSLIEPLEVAEDRLSRTWSPVSHMNAVVNNDALRAAYNAVLPKLSEYTTEIGQNSQLCAAYKTVAEQPGLDQAQRQSLDNALLDFHLSGVDLEETKKQRFKEISQELSQLTTKFEENLLDATNGWCKLVTDKSALQGLPESALALARQTAAQRDREGWLLTLEYPSYLPVMTYADDRGLRREVYEAFATRASDQGPHAGKWDNSEAMERILALRHEMAGLLGYANYADRSLAKKMARSSDEVIAFLTDLAKRSRSQAERELAELEAFAAEHYDLGDLEAWDIAYYAEKLRQKRHNISQEELKPYFPETRVLPGMFAVVERLYGIRIEEVEGIDCWHPDVRFFEIRDRDHHLRGQFYLDLYARPKKRGGAWMDECASRFFTDTMDQIPVAYLTCNFSPPVDGKPSLFTHDEVLTLFHEFGHGLHHLLTTVDYPAVAGINGVAWDAVELPSQFMENWCWEKEALDLISGHVDTGEPIPDELYQRIYAAKNFQS
;
A
#
# COMPACT_ATOMS: atom_id res chain seq x y z
N MET A 1 -6.61 27.20 18.18
CA MET A 1 -7.31 26.58 17.03
C MET A 1 -6.33 25.57 16.46
N ASN A 2 -6.73 24.31 16.27
CA ASN A 2 -5.81 23.24 15.88
C ASN A 2 -6.13 22.88 14.43
N PRO A 3 -5.21 23.08 13.47
CA PRO A 3 -5.46 22.88 12.05
C PRO A 3 -6.03 21.50 11.70
N LEU A 4 -5.67 20.45 12.46
CA LEU A 4 -6.17 19.10 12.25
C LEU A 4 -7.67 18.97 12.56
N ASN A 5 -8.20 19.68 13.56
CA ASN A 5 -9.62 19.59 13.92
C ASN A 5 -10.53 20.52 13.10
N ASP A 6 -9.96 21.59 12.55
CA ASP A 6 -10.67 22.66 11.84
C ASP A 6 -10.48 22.58 10.31
N MET A 7 -10.02 21.42 9.81
CA MET A 7 -9.66 21.18 8.42
C MET A 7 -10.85 21.27 7.46
N GLN A 8 -10.77 22.17 6.48
CA GLN A 8 -11.72 22.26 5.36
C GLN A 8 -11.02 21.88 4.06
N GLY A 9 -11.58 20.93 3.31
CA GLY A 9 -10.95 20.41 2.10
C GLY A 9 -9.71 19.57 2.38
N LEU A 10 -8.64 19.83 1.63
CA LEU A 10 -7.40 19.06 1.64
C LEU A 10 -6.58 19.25 2.93
N PRO A 11 -5.78 18.25 3.37
CA PRO A 11 -4.95 18.37 4.55
C PRO A 11 -3.86 19.45 4.40
N PRO A 12 -3.67 20.31 5.42
CA PRO A 12 -2.64 21.35 5.38
C PRO A 12 -1.30 20.79 5.89
N PHE A 13 -0.67 19.90 5.11
CA PHE A 13 0.51 19.13 5.50
C PHE A 13 1.65 19.97 6.09
N SER A 14 1.95 21.14 5.53
CA SER A 14 3.04 22.01 5.97
C SER A 14 2.92 22.52 7.42
N VAL A 15 1.70 22.55 7.96
CA VAL A 15 1.44 23.02 9.33
C VAL A 15 1.15 21.89 10.30
N ILE A 16 1.10 20.63 9.87
CA ILE A 16 0.91 19.49 10.78
C ILE A 16 2.21 19.23 11.54
N THR A 17 2.20 19.43 12.86
CA THR A 17 3.35 19.19 13.74
C THR A 17 3.06 18.04 14.70
N PRO A 18 4.07 17.29 15.17
CA PRO A 18 3.84 16.17 16.08
C PRO A 18 3.12 16.55 17.39
N ASP A 19 3.41 17.73 17.94
CA ASP A 19 2.85 18.20 19.23
C ASP A 19 1.35 18.53 19.18
N MET A 20 0.77 18.74 17.98
CA MET A 20 -0.67 19.00 17.84
C MET A 20 -1.51 17.74 17.62
N VAL A 21 -0.89 16.61 17.29
CA VAL A 21 -1.57 15.35 16.93
C VAL A 21 -2.37 14.81 18.11
N GLU A 22 -1.71 14.52 19.23
CA GLU A 22 -2.38 13.92 20.40
C GLU A 22 -3.51 14.81 20.96
N PRO A 23 -3.33 16.14 21.15
CA PRO A 23 -4.41 17.02 21.58
C PRO A 23 -5.55 17.19 20.56
N ALA A 24 -5.29 17.00 19.26
CA ALA A 24 -6.34 17.00 18.24
C ALA A 24 -7.22 15.76 18.36
N MET A 25 -6.58 14.59 18.52
CA MET A 25 -7.25 13.30 18.60
C MET A 25 -8.03 13.17 19.92
N ASP A 26 -7.46 13.57 21.06
CA ASP A 26 -8.16 13.54 22.35
C ASP A 26 -9.48 14.30 22.32
N ARG A 27 -9.45 15.52 21.78
CA ARG A 27 -10.67 16.35 21.66
C ARG A 27 -11.69 15.74 20.71
N LEU A 28 -11.24 15.13 19.61
CA LEU A 28 -12.12 14.55 18.61
C LEU A 28 -12.78 13.26 19.10
N LEU A 29 -12.02 12.36 19.72
CA LEU A 29 -12.55 11.14 20.33
C LEU A 29 -13.57 11.45 21.42
N GLU A 30 -13.27 12.42 22.28
CA GLU A 30 -14.20 12.89 23.31
C GLU A 30 -15.47 13.52 22.71
N ALA A 31 -15.32 14.36 21.67
CA ALA A 31 -16.47 14.93 20.98
C ALA A 31 -17.36 13.85 20.33
N ASN A 32 -16.76 12.82 19.74
CA ASN A 32 -17.50 11.72 19.14
C ASN A 32 -18.24 10.88 20.19
N ARG A 33 -17.61 10.57 21.33
CA ARG A 33 -18.29 9.90 22.46
C ARG A 33 -19.51 10.68 22.93
N ASN A 34 -19.35 11.98 23.16
CA ASN A 34 -20.44 12.86 23.58
C ASN A 34 -21.55 12.94 22.53
N LYS A 35 -21.19 12.97 21.23
CA LYS A 35 -22.16 12.95 20.13
C LYS A 35 -22.97 11.67 20.12
N ILE A 36 -22.32 10.51 20.24
CA ILE A 36 -23.00 9.20 20.32
C ILE A 36 -23.99 9.18 21.48
N GLN A 37 -23.55 9.58 22.67
CA GLN A 37 -24.41 9.60 23.86
C GLN A 37 -25.58 10.59 23.70
N GLN A 38 -25.33 11.76 23.13
CA GLN A 38 -26.38 12.74 22.84
C GLN A 38 -27.43 12.15 21.87
N LEU A 39 -27.00 11.52 20.77
CA LEU A 39 -27.92 10.93 19.79
C LEU A 39 -28.77 9.81 20.40
N LEU A 40 -28.16 8.93 21.20
CA LEU A 40 -28.85 7.82 21.85
C LEU A 40 -29.85 8.27 22.93
N THR A 41 -29.61 9.41 23.59
CA THR A 41 -30.46 9.90 24.69
C THR A 41 -31.52 10.92 24.27
N SER A 42 -31.27 11.66 23.18
CA SER A 42 -32.16 12.74 22.73
C SER A 42 -33.34 12.29 21.87
N GLN A 43 -33.36 11.02 21.45
CA GLN A 43 -34.34 10.51 20.51
C GLN A 43 -35.10 9.32 21.08
N THR A 44 -36.39 9.26 20.78
CA THR A 44 -37.25 8.12 21.10
C THR A 44 -37.39 7.15 19.93
N SER A 45 -37.03 7.57 18.71
CA SER A 45 -36.99 6.75 17.51
C SER A 45 -35.78 7.11 16.66
N PHE A 46 -34.98 6.12 16.28
CA PHE A 46 -33.81 6.32 15.44
C PHE A 46 -34.17 6.15 13.97
N THR A 47 -33.57 6.93 13.08
CA THR A 47 -33.69 6.80 11.62
C THR A 47 -32.32 6.95 10.99
N TRP A 48 -32.19 6.69 9.68
CA TRP A 48 -30.95 6.99 8.96
C TRP A 48 -30.49 8.44 9.18
N LYS A 49 -31.38 9.40 8.94
CA LYS A 49 -31.08 10.85 9.04
C LYS A 49 -30.84 11.32 10.46
N SER A 50 -31.49 10.70 11.45
CA SER A 50 -31.40 11.15 12.85
C SER A 50 -30.28 10.48 13.64
N LEU A 51 -29.83 9.29 13.22
CA LEU A 51 -28.78 8.53 13.91
C LEU A 51 -27.56 8.28 13.01
N ILE A 52 -27.74 7.58 11.89
CA ILE A 52 -26.61 7.06 11.09
C ILE A 52 -25.84 8.18 10.40
N GLU A 53 -26.52 9.07 9.66
CA GLU A 53 -25.85 10.16 8.94
C GLU A 53 -25.04 11.10 9.88
N PRO A 54 -25.56 11.52 11.05
CA PRO A 54 -24.75 12.25 12.03
C PRO A 54 -23.54 11.50 12.59
N LEU A 55 -23.59 10.16 12.64
CA LEU A 55 -22.45 9.32 13.06
C LEU A 55 -21.43 9.17 11.93
N GLU A 56 -21.87 8.98 10.69
CA GLU A 56 -21.00 9.00 9.51
C GLU A 56 -20.23 10.32 9.41
N VAL A 57 -20.87 11.46 9.70
CA VAL A 57 -20.19 12.77 9.78
C VAL A 57 -19.17 12.84 10.91
N ALA A 58 -19.44 12.22 12.05
CA ALA A 58 -18.49 12.20 13.17
C ALA A 58 -17.28 11.30 12.87
N GLU A 59 -17.51 10.16 12.20
CA GLU A 59 -16.46 9.22 11.81
C GLU A 59 -15.62 9.75 10.64
N ASP A 60 -16.25 10.37 9.63
CA ASP A 60 -15.52 11.04 8.54
C ASP A 60 -14.56 12.11 9.08
N ARG A 61 -15.00 12.90 10.07
CA ARG A 61 -14.11 13.87 10.73
C ARG A 61 -12.95 13.21 11.45
N LEU A 62 -13.16 12.05 12.08
CA LEU A 62 -12.10 11.26 12.69
C LEU A 62 -11.10 10.76 11.64
N SER A 63 -11.60 10.15 10.57
CA SER A 63 -10.81 9.67 9.44
C SER A 63 -9.99 10.79 8.81
N ARG A 64 -10.61 11.92 8.46
CA ARG A 64 -9.93 13.08 7.86
C ARG A 64 -8.89 13.74 8.76
N THR A 65 -9.04 13.61 10.08
CA THR A 65 -8.05 14.11 11.04
C THR A 65 -6.86 13.15 11.15
N TRP A 66 -7.13 11.84 11.19
CA TRP A 66 -6.10 10.81 11.41
C TRP A 66 -5.33 10.43 10.15
N SER A 67 -6.00 10.37 8.99
CA SER A 67 -5.44 9.97 7.70
C SER A 67 -4.13 10.71 7.38
N PRO A 68 -4.05 12.06 7.38
CA PRO A 68 -2.80 12.76 7.05
C PRO A 68 -1.68 12.48 8.05
N VAL A 69 -2.00 12.27 9.34
CA VAL A 69 -0.98 11.91 10.36
C VAL A 69 -0.43 10.52 10.10
N SER A 70 -1.31 9.54 9.86
CA SER A 70 -0.93 8.16 9.52
C SER A 70 -0.13 8.12 8.22
N HIS A 71 -0.56 8.87 7.21
CA HIS A 71 0.13 8.99 5.94
C HIS A 71 1.54 9.55 6.12
N MET A 72 1.69 10.70 6.80
CA MET A 72 3.01 11.28 7.09
C MET A 72 3.90 10.32 7.87
N ASN A 73 3.35 9.55 8.81
CA ASN A 73 4.11 8.54 9.56
C ASN A 73 4.66 7.43 8.64
N ALA A 74 3.97 7.13 7.53
CA ALA A 74 4.41 6.16 6.53
C ALA A 74 5.41 6.73 5.51
N VAL A 75 5.32 8.02 5.15
CA VAL A 75 6.05 8.58 4.00
C VAL A 75 7.13 9.61 4.33
N VAL A 76 7.09 10.20 5.52
CA VAL A 76 8.07 11.16 6.05
C VAL A 76 8.32 10.91 7.54
N ASN A 77 8.46 9.62 7.89
CA ASN A 77 8.62 9.18 9.28
C ASN A 77 9.79 9.92 9.97
N ASN A 78 9.64 10.23 11.25
CA ASN A 78 10.72 10.70 12.11
C ASN A 78 10.36 10.44 13.58
N ASP A 79 11.35 10.53 14.47
CA ASP A 79 11.17 10.18 15.88
C ASP A 79 10.04 10.95 16.57
N ALA A 80 9.88 12.25 16.28
CA ALA A 80 8.84 13.08 16.88
C ALA A 80 7.45 12.69 16.37
N LEU A 81 7.29 12.53 15.05
CA LEU A 81 6.02 12.10 14.44
C LEU A 81 5.64 10.69 14.87
N ARG A 82 6.62 9.77 14.93
CA ARG A 82 6.44 8.41 15.40
C ARG A 82 5.99 8.37 16.86
N ALA A 83 6.61 9.18 17.73
CA ALA A 83 6.18 9.31 19.12
C ALA A 83 4.73 9.82 19.24
N ALA A 84 4.36 10.83 18.46
CA ALA A 84 2.99 11.35 18.43
C ALA A 84 1.98 10.32 17.91
N TYR A 85 2.32 9.60 16.84
CA TYR A 85 1.52 8.51 16.28
C TYR A 85 1.29 7.40 17.33
N ASN A 86 2.36 6.96 18.00
CA ASN A 86 2.31 5.92 19.04
C ASN A 86 1.55 6.34 20.30
N ALA A 87 1.51 7.63 20.63
CA ALA A 87 0.70 8.15 21.74
C ALA A 87 -0.80 8.08 21.47
N VAL A 88 -1.21 8.16 20.19
CA VAL A 88 -2.63 8.13 19.79
C VAL A 88 -3.14 6.72 19.53
N LEU A 89 -2.32 5.81 18.99
CA LEU A 89 -2.76 4.46 18.61
C LEU A 89 -3.53 3.70 19.72
N PRO A 90 -3.07 3.65 20.99
CA PRO A 90 -3.82 2.99 22.05
C PRO A 90 -5.19 3.62 22.29
N LYS A 91 -5.30 4.95 22.13
CA LYS A 91 -6.55 5.70 22.32
C LYS A 91 -7.55 5.43 21.19
N LEU A 92 -7.07 5.32 19.96
CA LEU A 92 -7.87 4.89 18.82
C LEU A 92 -8.35 3.45 18.99
N SER A 93 -7.47 2.51 19.34
CA SER A 93 -7.84 1.12 19.58
C SER A 93 -8.86 0.97 20.71
N GLU A 94 -8.70 1.74 21.79
CA GLU A 94 -9.69 1.83 22.86
C GLU A 94 -11.04 2.36 22.37
N TYR A 95 -11.03 3.48 21.65
CA TYR A 95 -12.25 4.08 21.09
C TYR A 95 -12.97 3.12 20.14
N THR A 96 -12.28 2.54 19.15
CA THR A 96 -12.88 1.58 18.20
C THR A 96 -13.48 0.38 18.93
N THR A 97 -12.80 -0.15 19.95
CA THR A 97 -13.34 -1.26 20.75
C THR A 97 -14.56 -0.83 21.58
N GLU A 98 -14.50 0.34 22.20
CA GLU A 98 -15.61 0.91 22.98
C GLU A 98 -16.86 1.08 22.11
N ILE A 99 -16.71 1.65 20.91
CA ILE A 99 -17.82 1.81 19.97
C ILE A 99 -18.31 0.45 19.48
N GLY A 100 -17.40 -0.43 19.04
CA GLY A 100 -17.74 -1.77 18.54
C GLY A 100 -18.40 -2.69 19.58
N GLN A 101 -18.23 -2.42 20.88
CA GLN A 101 -18.87 -3.17 21.97
C GLN A 101 -20.08 -2.45 22.60
N ASN A 102 -20.46 -1.29 22.08
CA ASN A 102 -21.59 -0.52 22.58
C ASN A 102 -22.92 -1.18 22.21
N SER A 103 -23.52 -1.88 23.17
CA SER A 103 -24.77 -2.63 22.99
C SER A 103 -25.99 -1.73 22.70
N GLN A 104 -26.03 -0.52 23.26
CA GLN A 104 -27.10 0.44 22.99
C GLN A 104 -27.02 0.97 21.57
N LEU A 105 -25.82 1.27 21.10
CA LEU A 105 -25.58 1.71 19.73
C LEU A 105 -25.91 0.59 18.72
N CYS A 106 -25.47 -0.64 18.98
CA CYS A 106 -25.80 -1.80 18.15
C CYS A 106 -27.33 -2.01 18.07
N ALA A 107 -28.05 -1.91 19.19
CA ALA A 107 -29.52 -2.01 19.20
C ALA A 107 -30.19 -0.89 18.40
N ALA A 108 -29.64 0.33 18.45
CA ALA A 108 -30.13 1.46 17.66
C ALA A 108 -29.91 1.22 16.15
N TYR A 109 -28.74 0.71 15.75
CA TYR A 109 -28.46 0.31 14.35
C TYR A 109 -29.44 -0.76 13.87
N LYS A 110 -29.72 -1.79 14.67
CA LYS A 110 -30.72 -2.83 14.34
C LYS A 110 -32.10 -2.23 14.09
N THR A 111 -32.52 -1.29 14.95
CA THR A 111 -33.81 -0.61 14.81
C THR A 111 -33.91 0.19 13.51
N VAL A 112 -32.81 0.83 13.07
CA VAL A 112 -32.78 1.53 11.77
C VAL A 112 -32.79 0.54 10.60
N ALA A 113 -32.04 -0.57 10.69
CA ALA A 113 -31.96 -1.59 9.64
C ALA A 113 -33.31 -2.26 9.33
N GLU A 114 -34.22 -2.33 10.30
CA GLU A 114 -35.57 -2.87 10.13
C GLU A 114 -36.54 -1.89 9.42
N GLN A 115 -36.14 -0.63 9.19
CA GLN A 115 -37.02 0.38 8.60
C GLN A 115 -37.17 0.23 7.08
N PRO A 116 -38.37 0.46 6.54
CA PRO A 116 -38.56 0.53 5.11
C PRO A 116 -37.96 1.82 4.53
N GLY A 117 -37.67 1.82 3.23
CA GLY A 117 -37.26 3.03 2.50
C GLY A 117 -35.75 3.32 2.48
N LEU A 118 -34.93 2.47 3.10
CA LEU A 118 -33.48 2.51 2.91
C LEU A 118 -33.11 2.17 1.47
N ASP A 119 -32.11 2.84 0.91
CA ASP A 119 -31.53 2.46 -0.39
C ASP A 119 -30.55 1.28 -0.26
N GLN A 120 -29.88 0.92 -1.35
CA GLN A 120 -28.92 -0.18 -1.35
C GLN A 120 -27.65 0.13 -0.54
N ALA A 121 -27.09 1.33 -0.68
CA ALA A 121 -25.86 1.72 0.01
C ALA A 121 -26.10 1.85 1.52
N GLN A 122 -27.25 2.40 1.91
CA GLN A 122 -27.67 2.51 3.30
C GLN A 122 -27.84 1.13 3.95
N ARG A 123 -28.50 0.20 3.25
CA ARG A 123 -28.62 -1.19 3.73
C ARG A 123 -27.26 -1.86 3.89
N GLN A 124 -26.39 -1.75 2.89
CA GLN A 124 -25.06 -2.35 2.95
C GLN A 124 -24.22 -1.75 4.09
N SER A 125 -24.28 -0.43 4.31
CA SER A 125 -23.60 0.23 5.43
C SER A 125 -24.08 -0.32 6.78
N LEU A 126 -25.40 -0.49 6.96
CA LEU A 126 -25.96 -1.07 8.17
C LEU A 126 -25.59 -2.54 8.36
N ASP A 127 -25.64 -3.35 7.29
CA ASP A 127 -25.26 -4.76 7.33
C ASP A 127 -23.78 -4.93 7.72
N ASN A 128 -22.90 -4.12 7.11
CA ASN A 128 -21.47 -4.07 7.46
C ASN A 128 -21.27 -3.64 8.91
N ALA A 129 -21.93 -2.57 9.35
CA ALA A 129 -21.82 -2.07 10.73
C ALA A 129 -22.29 -3.11 11.76
N LEU A 130 -23.41 -3.79 11.51
CA LEU A 130 -23.93 -4.84 12.39
C LEU A 130 -23.00 -6.05 12.48
N LEU A 131 -22.40 -6.45 11.35
CA LEU A 131 -21.35 -7.45 11.34
C LEU A 131 -20.11 -6.98 12.13
N ASP A 132 -19.77 -5.71 12.04
CA ASP A 132 -18.61 -5.13 12.74
C ASP A 132 -18.80 -5.07 14.26
N PHE A 133 -20.01 -4.75 14.72
CA PHE A 133 -20.36 -4.90 16.14
C PHE A 133 -20.16 -6.35 16.61
N HIS A 134 -20.64 -7.33 15.82
CA HIS A 134 -20.46 -8.74 16.14
C HIS A 134 -18.96 -9.12 16.19
N LEU A 135 -18.18 -8.74 15.18
CA LEU A 135 -16.75 -9.02 15.08
C LEU A 135 -15.88 -8.23 16.07
N SER A 136 -16.45 -7.22 16.73
CA SER A 136 -15.88 -6.48 17.87
C SER A 136 -16.28 -7.06 19.23
N GLY A 137 -17.14 -8.09 19.23
CA GLY A 137 -17.54 -8.80 20.44
C GLY A 137 -18.67 -8.12 21.21
N VAL A 138 -19.56 -7.36 20.56
CA VAL A 138 -20.73 -6.75 21.24
C VAL A 138 -21.59 -7.79 21.97
N ASP A 139 -21.65 -9.02 21.45
CA ASP A 139 -22.45 -10.14 21.95
C ASP A 139 -21.75 -10.94 23.07
N LEU A 140 -20.50 -10.59 23.40
CA LEU A 140 -19.74 -11.26 24.45
C LEU A 140 -20.23 -10.85 25.84
N GLU A 141 -20.12 -11.78 26.79
CA GLU A 141 -20.24 -11.47 28.22
C GLU A 141 -19.15 -10.47 28.66
N GLU A 142 -19.41 -9.67 29.69
CA GLU A 142 -18.54 -8.56 30.11
C GLU A 142 -17.07 -8.95 30.36
N THR A 143 -16.82 -10.13 30.93
CA THR A 143 -15.45 -10.62 31.16
C THR A 143 -14.72 -10.93 29.85
N LYS A 144 -15.42 -11.46 28.85
CA LYS A 144 -14.87 -11.74 27.52
C LYS A 144 -14.70 -10.46 26.70
N LYS A 145 -15.61 -9.47 26.86
CA LYS A 145 -15.46 -8.13 26.27
C LYS A 145 -14.19 -7.44 26.72
N GLN A 146 -13.95 -7.44 28.04
CA GLN A 146 -12.73 -6.88 28.62
C GLN A 146 -11.47 -7.56 28.08
N ARG A 147 -11.47 -8.90 28.00
CA ARG A 147 -10.34 -9.64 27.43
C ARG A 147 -10.14 -9.33 25.94
N PHE A 148 -11.22 -9.22 25.16
CA PHE A 148 -11.15 -8.81 23.75
C PHE A 148 -10.52 -7.42 23.60
N LYS A 149 -10.88 -6.47 24.47
CA LYS A 149 -10.29 -5.12 24.48
C LYS A 149 -8.79 -5.14 24.73
N GLU A 150 -8.33 -5.90 25.72
CA GLU A 150 -6.90 -6.07 26.01
C GLU A 150 -6.15 -6.65 24.80
N ILE A 151 -6.73 -7.68 24.16
CA ILE A 151 -6.14 -8.30 22.98
C ILE A 151 -6.05 -7.30 21.82
N SER A 152 -7.11 -6.54 21.54
CA SER A 152 -7.13 -5.54 20.47
C SER A 152 -6.07 -4.46 20.68
N GLN A 153 -5.89 -3.98 21.91
CA GLN A 153 -4.87 -2.99 22.26
C GLN A 153 -3.45 -3.55 22.08
N GLU A 154 -3.20 -4.78 22.56
CA GLU A 154 -1.90 -5.42 22.44
C GLU A 154 -1.56 -5.72 20.97
N LEU A 155 -2.53 -6.18 20.17
CA LEU A 155 -2.36 -6.40 18.73
C LEU A 155 -2.02 -5.09 17.99
N SER A 156 -2.67 -3.97 18.35
CA SER A 156 -2.37 -2.67 17.76
C SER A 156 -0.92 -2.27 18.02
N GLN A 157 -0.45 -2.41 19.27
CA GLN A 157 0.93 -2.06 19.64
C GLN A 157 1.96 -2.96 18.94
N LEU A 158 1.72 -4.27 18.91
CA LEU A 158 2.63 -5.24 18.28
C LEU A 158 2.72 -5.06 16.77
N THR A 159 1.60 -4.76 16.10
CA THR A 159 1.58 -4.53 14.64
C THR A 159 2.37 -3.27 14.27
N THR A 160 2.19 -2.18 15.02
CA THR A 160 3.01 -0.97 14.83
C THR A 160 4.48 -1.23 15.10
N LYS A 161 4.80 -1.95 16.19
CA LYS A 161 6.19 -2.31 16.50
C LYS A 161 6.84 -3.14 15.38
N PHE A 162 6.08 -4.06 14.77
CA PHE A 162 6.53 -4.87 13.65
C PHE A 162 6.92 -3.99 12.45
N GLU A 163 6.07 -3.03 12.08
CA GLU A 163 6.31 -2.11 10.96
C GLU A 163 7.50 -1.18 11.22
N GLU A 164 7.60 -0.62 12.43
CA GLU A 164 8.73 0.22 12.84
C GLU A 164 10.06 -0.52 12.79
N ASN A 165 10.09 -1.75 13.32
CA ASN A 165 11.28 -2.60 13.29
C ASN A 165 11.70 -2.92 11.85
N LEU A 166 10.76 -3.20 10.95
CA LEU A 166 11.05 -3.46 9.53
C LEU A 166 11.59 -2.21 8.81
N LEU A 167 11.00 -1.05 9.07
CA LEU A 167 11.47 0.23 8.53
C LEU A 167 12.89 0.54 9.03
N ASP A 168 13.13 0.40 10.34
CA ASP A 168 14.42 0.68 10.96
C ASP A 168 15.49 -0.32 10.51
N ALA A 169 15.16 -1.60 10.36
CA ALA A 169 16.07 -2.61 9.82
C ALA A 169 16.46 -2.32 8.36
N THR A 170 15.50 -1.87 7.54
CA THR A 170 15.75 -1.47 6.14
C THR A 170 16.67 -0.24 6.06
N ASN A 171 16.38 0.79 6.85
CA ASN A 171 17.16 2.04 6.85
C ASN A 171 18.52 1.89 7.56
N GLY A 172 18.62 0.95 8.51
CA GLY A 172 19.79 0.73 9.35
C GLY A 172 20.98 0.10 8.64
N TRP A 173 20.76 -0.59 7.52
CA TRP A 173 21.83 -1.21 6.74
C TRP A 173 22.26 -0.32 5.58
N CYS A 174 23.58 -0.18 5.41
CA CYS A 174 24.16 0.39 4.20
C CYS A 174 25.59 -0.15 4.00
N LYS A 175 26.03 -0.23 2.75
CA LYS A 175 27.40 -0.58 2.39
C LYS A 175 27.99 0.53 1.54
N LEU A 176 29.00 1.21 2.08
CA LEU A 176 29.79 2.17 1.30
C LEU A 176 30.87 1.43 0.53
N VAL A 177 30.87 1.59 -0.78
CA VAL A 177 31.88 1.05 -1.69
C VAL A 177 32.66 2.22 -2.27
N THR A 178 33.99 2.19 -2.15
CA THR A 178 34.89 3.23 -2.67
C THR A 178 35.68 2.78 -3.88
N ASP A 179 35.87 1.47 -4.04
CA ASP A 179 36.46 0.87 -5.25
C ASP A 179 35.35 0.49 -6.24
N LYS A 180 35.31 1.19 -7.39
CA LYS A 180 34.35 0.92 -8.47
C LYS A 180 34.45 -0.51 -9.00
N SER A 181 35.62 -1.17 -8.88
CA SER A 181 35.82 -2.54 -9.38
C SER A 181 34.92 -3.56 -8.68
N ALA A 182 34.54 -3.31 -7.42
CA ALA A 182 33.61 -4.15 -6.66
C ALA A 182 32.14 -4.03 -7.11
N LEU A 183 31.85 -3.12 -8.05
CA LEU A 183 30.50 -2.86 -8.57
C LEU A 183 30.37 -3.23 -10.06
N GLN A 184 31.26 -4.10 -10.56
CA GLN A 184 31.18 -4.61 -11.93
C GLN A 184 29.83 -5.28 -12.20
N GLY A 185 29.35 -5.12 -13.42
CA GLY A 185 28.04 -5.60 -13.87
C GLY A 185 26.88 -4.64 -13.58
N LEU A 186 26.95 -3.81 -12.54
CA LEU A 186 25.86 -2.87 -12.23
C LEU A 186 25.61 -1.87 -13.38
N PRO A 187 24.34 -1.63 -13.75
CA PRO A 187 24.01 -0.61 -14.75
C PRO A 187 24.40 0.79 -14.28
N GLU A 188 24.70 1.70 -15.22
CA GLU A 188 25.07 3.07 -14.87
C GLU A 188 23.96 3.79 -14.12
N SER A 189 22.69 3.44 -14.36
CA SER A 189 21.54 3.97 -13.63
C SER A 189 21.61 3.64 -12.12
N ALA A 190 21.93 2.39 -11.77
CA ALA A 190 22.13 1.96 -10.39
C ALA A 190 23.38 2.56 -9.75
N LEU A 191 24.48 2.67 -10.51
CA LEU A 191 25.71 3.32 -10.05
C LEU A 191 25.48 4.81 -9.75
N ALA A 192 24.75 5.52 -10.61
CA ALA A 192 24.44 6.93 -10.42
C ALA A 192 23.55 7.14 -9.18
N LEU A 193 22.52 6.31 -9.00
CA LEU A 193 21.69 6.32 -7.79
C LEU A 193 22.54 6.11 -6.53
N ALA A 194 23.41 5.10 -6.50
CA ALA A 194 24.26 4.83 -5.35
C ALA A 194 25.25 5.97 -5.03
N ARG A 195 25.75 6.70 -6.06
CA ARG A 195 26.54 7.93 -5.84
C ARG A 195 25.70 9.06 -5.25
N GLN A 196 24.50 9.27 -5.77
CA GLN A 196 23.57 10.28 -5.26
C GLN A 196 23.21 9.98 -3.79
N THR A 197 22.92 8.73 -3.45
CA THR A 197 22.65 8.29 -2.08
C THR A 197 23.87 8.51 -1.17
N ALA A 198 25.09 8.28 -1.65
CA ALA A 198 26.31 8.58 -0.89
C ALA A 198 26.42 10.08 -0.61
N ALA A 199 26.26 10.91 -1.65
CA ALA A 199 26.33 12.37 -1.54
C ALA A 199 25.25 12.95 -0.60
N GLN A 200 24.01 12.45 -0.66
CA GLN A 200 22.92 12.83 0.25
C GLN A 200 23.21 12.51 1.72
N ARG A 201 24.15 11.60 1.99
CA ARG A 201 24.61 11.24 3.35
C ARG A 201 26.01 11.74 3.66
N ASP A 202 26.49 12.73 2.92
CA ASP A 202 27.82 13.36 3.05
C ASP A 202 28.98 12.34 2.98
N ARG A 203 28.88 11.36 2.08
CA ARG A 203 29.90 10.33 1.83
C ARG A 203 30.35 10.32 0.38
N GLU A 204 31.64 10.05 0.17
CA GLU A 204 32.20 9.84 -1.16
C GLU A 204 32.21 8.34 -1.51
N GLY A 205 31.81 8.02 -2.75
CA GLY A 205 31.75 6.64 -3.26
C GLY A 205 30.33 6.26 -3.70
N TRP A 206 30.01 4.99 -3.55
CA TRP A 206 28.70 4.41 -3.87
C TRP A 206 28.10 3.81 -2.60
N LEU A 207 26.93 4.29 -2.20
CA LEU A 207 26.24 3.79 -1.01
C LEU A 207 25.09 2.89 -1.41
N LEU A 208 25.22 1.59 -1.14
CA LEU A 208 24.16 0.61 -1.34
C LEU A 208 23.27 0.56 -0.09
N THR A 209 21.96 0.44 -0.28
CA THR A 209 20.94 0.37 0.78
C THR A 209 20.03 -0.85 0.57
N LEU A 210 19.08 -1.07 1.47
CA LEU A 210 18.04 -2.11 1.32
C LEU A 210 16.72 -1.57 0.74
N GLU A 211 16.69 -0.31 0.30
CA GLU A 211 15.58 0.20 -0.50
C GLU A 211 15.54 -0.57 -1.82
N TYR A 212 14.36 -0.93 -2.29
CA TYR A 212 14.20 -1.86 -3.41
C TYR A 212 14.94 -1.42 -4.69
N PRO A 213 14.92 -0.13 -5.08
CA PRO A 213 15.72 0.37 -6.21
C PRO A 213 17.25 0.25 -6.05
N SER A 214 17.76 0.10 -4.83
CA SER A 214 19.19 -0.18 -4.56
C SER A 214 19.47 -1.67 -4.50
N TYR A 215 18.59 -2.43 -3.83
CA TYR A 215 18.71 -3.88 -3.64
C TYR A 215 18.61 -4.66 -4.96
N LEU A 216 17.55 -4.43 -5.74
CA LEU A 216 17.24 -5.27 -6.91
C LEU A 216 18.35 -5.23 -7.98
N PRO A 217 18.94 -4.07 -8.35
CA PRO A 217 20.04 -4.05 -9.31
C PRO A 217 21.28 -4.83 -8.84
N VAL A 218 21.57 -4.85 -7.53
CA VAL A 218 22.67 -5.66 -6.99
C VAL A 218 22.39 -7.14 -7.22
N MET A 219 21.18 -7.59 -6.89
CA MET A 219 20.81 -8.99 -7.05
C MET A 219 20.74 -9.44 -8.51
N THR A 220 20.41 -8.52 -9.42
CA THR A 220 20.18 -8.83 -10.83
C THR A 220 21.46 -8.72 -11.67
N TYR A 221 22.36 -7.80 -11.33
CA TYR A 221 23.46 -7.42 -12.24
C TYR A 221 24.86 -7.43 -11.64
N ALA A 222 25.04 -7.45 -10.32
CA ALA A 222 26.39 -7.41 -9.75
C ALA A 222 27.14 -8.69 -10.07
N ASP A 223 28.30 -8.59 -10.73
CA ASP A 223 29.11 -9.75 -11.11
C ASP A 223 29.75 -10.42 -9.87
N ASP A 224 30.06 -9.64 -8.84
CA ASP A 224 30.59 -10.12 -7.56
C ASP A 224 29.52 -10.90 -6.78
N ARG A 225 29.66 -12.24 -6.79
CA ARG A 225 28.79 -13.16 -6.03
C ARG A 225 28.84 -12.92 -4.52
N GLY A 226 29.99 -12.50 -3.98
CA GLY A 226 30.14 -12.16 -2.57
C GLY A 226 29.32 -10.93 -2.19
N LEU A 227 29.31 -9.91 -3.06
CA LEU A 227 28.44 -8.74 -2.90
C LEU A 227 26.96 -9.14 -2.95
N ARG A 228 26.55 -9.94 -3.94
CA ARG A 228 25.15 -10.42 -4.02
C ARG A 228 24.74 -11.16 -2.76
N ARG A 229 25.59 -12.06 -2.25
CA ARG A 229 25.35 -12.79 -1.01
C ARG A 229 25.17 -11.86 0.19
N GLU A 230 26.08 -10.91 0.39
CA GLU A 230 26.01 -9.97 1.53
C GLU A 230 24.73 -9.14 1.52
N VAL A 231 24.35 -8.63 0.34
CA VAL A 231 23.13 -7.81 0.17
C VAL A 231 21.87 -8.66 0.32
N TYR A 232 21.85 -9.88 -0.23
CA TYR A 232 20.76 -10.84 -0.03
C TYR A 232 20.55 -11.18 1.43
N GLU A 233 21.61 -11.59 2.14
CA GLU A 233 21.53 -11.95 3.56
C GLU A 233 21.01 -10.77 4.37
N ALA A 234 21.52 -9.56 4.12
CA ALA A 234 21.04 -8.35 4.79
C ALA A 234 19.54 -8.05 4.53
N PHE A 235 19.05 -8.28 3.30
CA PHE A 235 17.65 -8.04 2.93
C PHE A 235 16.69 -9.11 3.46
N ALA A 236 17.08 -10.38 3.34
CA ALA A 236 16.27 -11.54 3.71
C ALA A 236 16.14 -11.70 5.23
N THR A 237 17.10 -11.21 6.01
CA THR A 237 17.08 -11.27 7.47
C THR A 237 16.70 -9.95 8.15
N ARG A 238 16.09 -9.01 7.42
CA ARG A 238 15.62 -7.75 8.01
C ARG A 238 14.66 -8.03 9.17
N ALA A 239 14.85 -7.29 10.26
CA ALA A 239 14.02 -7.37 11.46
C ALA A 239 13.90 -8.80 12.03
N SER A 240 15.01 -9.54 12.03
CA SER A 240 15.09 -10.90 12.58
C SER A 240 16.23 -11.07 13.58
N ASP A 241 16.31 -12.25 14.18
CA ASP A 241 17.42 -12.73 15.00
C ASP A 241 18.65 -13.13 14.16
N GLN A 242 18.62 -12.97 12.83
CA GLN A 242 19.68 -13.35 11.90
C GLN A 242 20.30 -12.16 11.13
N GLY A 243 21.50 -12.38 10.58
CA GLY A 243 22.21 -11.45 9.71
C GLY A 243 22.87 -10.25 10.41
N PRO A 244 23.18 -9.17 9.67
CA PRO A 244 24.10 -8.13 10.14
C PRO A 244 23.60 -7.31 11.35
N HIS A 245 22.29 -7.32 11.60
CA HIS A 245 21.64 -6.62 12.73
C HIS A 245 20.83 -7.56 13.63
N ALA A 246 21.21 -8.84 13.68
CA ALA A 246 20.59 -9.87 14.50
C ALA A 246 20.20 -9.36 15.90
N GLY A 247 18.92 -9.50 16.25
CA GLY A 247 18.39 -9.18 17.58
C GLY A 247 18.15 -7.69 17.87
N LYS A 248 18.54 -6.76 16.99
CA LYS A 248 18.36 -5.31 17.24
C LYS A 248 16.92 -4.83 17.01
N TRP A 249 16.30 -5.32 15.93
CA TRP A 249 14.93 -4.99 15.51
C TRP A 249 14.13 -6.26 15.24
N ASP A 250 14.36 -7.30 16.05
CA ASP A 250 13.78 -8.61 15.83
C ASP A 250 12.25 -8.61 16.02
N ASN A 251 11.54 -9.17 15.04
CA ASN A 251 10.10 -9.31 15.02
C ASN A 251 9.61 -10.71 15.41
N SER A 252 10.50 -11.67 15.69
CA SER A 252 10.14 -13.06 15.97
C SER A 252 9.14 -13.20 17.13
N GLU A 253 9.45 -12.62 18.30
CA GLU A 253 8.55 -12.64 19.46
C GLU A 253 7.23 -11.89 19.19
N ALA A 254 7.29 -10.77 18.45
CA ALA A 254 6.11 -10.01 18.09
C ALA A 254 5.17 -10.83 17.18
N MET A 255 5.71 -11.55 16.19
CA MET A 255 4.94 -12.43 15.30
C MET A 255 4.27 -13.57 16.06
N GLU A 256 5.00 -14.25 16.96
CA GLU A 256 4.44 -15.31 17.80
C GLU A 256 3.31 -14.79 18.68
N ARG A 257 3.50 -13.62 19.29
CA ARG A 257 2.49 -13.01 20.14
C ARG A 257 1.26 -12.56 19.35
N ILE A 258 1.44 -11.96 18.17
CA ILE A 258 0.35 -11.60 17.26
C ILE A 258 -0.45 -12.84 16.87
N LEU A 259 0.21 -13.94 16.51
CA LEU A 259 -0.46 -15.20 16.14
C LEU A 259 -1.30 -15.74 17.29
N ALA A 260 -0.73 -15.82 18.50
CA ALA A 260 -1.42 -16.30 19.69
C ALA A 260 -2.65 -15.44 20.04
N LEU A 261 -2.49 -14.11 20.02
CA LEU A 261 -3.56 -13.15 20.29
C LEU A 261 -4.67 -13.21 19.24
N ARG A 262 -4.32 -13.32 17.95
CA ARG A 262 -5.31 -13.50 16.87
C ARG A 262 -6.11 -14.80 17.03
N HIS A 263 -5.46 -15.88 17.44
CA HIS A 263 -6.16 -17.14 17.73
C HIS A 263 -7.10 -17.01 18.94
N GLU A 264 -6.64 -16.41 20.04
CA GLU A 264 -7.46 -16.15 21.22
C GLU A 264 -8.68 -15.26 20.90
N MET A 265 -8.47 -14.17 20.15
CA MET A 265 -9.53 -13.26 19.68
C MET A 265 -10.59 -14.01 18.88
N ALA A 266 -10.17 -14.87 17.95
CA ALA A 266 -11.10 -15.67 17.15
C ALA A 266 -11.92 -16.64 18.02
N GLY A 267 -11.26 -17.31 18.97
CA GLY A 267 -11.91 -18.23 19.91
C GLY A 267 -12.92 -17.54 20.82
N LEU A 268 -12.64 -16.30 21.28
CA LEU A 268 -13.60 -15.51 22.07
C LEU A 268 -14.90 -15.29 21.31
N LEU A 269 -14.81 -15.01 20.01
CA LEU A 269 -15.93 -14.78 19.10
C LEU A 269 -16.59 -16.07 18.59
N GLY A 270 -16.07 -17.25 18.96
CA GLY A 270 -16.63 -18.54 18.55
C GLY A 270 -16.14 -19.07 17.20
N TYR A 271 -15.12 -18.46 16.60
CA TYR A 271 -14.45 -18.99 15.40
C TYR A 271 -13.37 -20.01 15.79
N ALA A 272 -13.12 -21.01 14.93
CA ALA A 272 -12.09 -22.02 15.19
C ALA A 272 -10.67 -21.45 15.08
N ASN A 273 -10.47 -20.43 14.23
CA ASN A 273 -9.19 -19.76 14.01
C ASN A 273 -9.40 -18.34 13.45
N TYR A 274 -8.32 -17.57 13.34
CA TYR A 274 -8.39 -16.19 12.84
C TYR A 274 -8.72 -16.09 11.35
N ALA A 275 -8.38 -17.08 10.52
CA ALA A 275 -8.74 -17.07 9.11
C ALA A 275 -10.27 -17.14 8.94
N ASP A 276 -10.95 -18.01 9.69
CA ASP A 276 -12.42 -18.10 9.68
C ASP A 276 -13.08 -16.78 10.13
N ARG A 277 -12.55 -16.15 11.18
CA ARG A 277 -12.98 -14.79 11.59
C ARG A 277 -12.77 -13.78 10.44
N SER A 278 -11.59 -13.83 9.81
CA SER A 278 -11.20 -12.91 8.75
C SER A 278 -12.06 -13.09 7.49
N LEU A 279 -12.56 -14.29 7.23
CA LEU A 279 -13.43 -14.61 6.10
C LEU A 279 -14.86 -14.08 6.25
N ALA A 280 -15.30 -13.72 7.47
CA ALA A 280 -16.64 -13.19 7.70
C ALA A 280 -16.95 -11.92 6.87
N LYS A 281 -15.91 -11.18 6.45
CA LYS A 281 -16.00 -9.98 5.59
C LYS A 281 -15.55 -10.21 4.13
N LYS A 282 -15.35 -11.46 3.72
CA LYS A 282 -14.76 -11.81 2.41
C LYS A 282 -15.72 -12.64 1.57
N MET A 283 -15.40 -12.79 0.28
CA MET A 283 -16.17 -13.59 -0.68
C MET A 283 -15.94 -15.09 -0.50
N ALA A 284 -14.71 -15.50 -0.19
CA ALA A 284 -14.36 -16.89 0.09
C ALA A 284 -15.14 -17.42 1.30
N ARG A 285 -15.67 -18.65 1.18
CA ARG A 285 -16.72 -19.15 2.10
C ARG A 285 -16.15 -19.91 3.29
N SER A 286 -14.94 -20.46 3.15
CA SER A 286 -14.27 -21.19 4.24
C SER A 286 -12.75 -21.19 4.06
N SER A 287 -12.04 -21.42 5.17
CA SER A 287 -10.60 -21.61 5.15
C SER A 287 -10.18 -22.83 4.31
N ASP A 288 -11.00 -23.89 4.30
CA ASP A 288 -10.79 -25.08 3.45
C ASP A 288 -10.84 -24.74 1.95
N GLU A 289 -11.78 -23.89 1.52
CA GLU A 289 -11.87 -23.43 0.13
C GLU A 289 -10.60 -22.65 -0.28
N VAL A 290 -10.13 -21.75 0.59
CA VAL A 290 -8.90 -20.99 0.37
C VAL A 290 -7.68 -21.92 0.25
N ILE A 291 -7.50 -22.85 1.19
CA ILE A 291 -6.37 -23.79 1.17
C ILE A 291 -6.44 -24.72 -0.05
N ALA A 292 -7.63 -25.20 -0.42
CA ALA A 292 -7.83 -26.02 -1.60
C ALA A 292 -7.46 -25.28 -2.88
N PHE A 293 -7.88 -24.01 -3.02
CA PHE A 293 -7.53 -23.16 -4.15
C PHE A 293 -6.02 -22.96 -4.25
N LEU A 294 -5.36 -22.55 -3.16
CA LEU A 294 -3.91 -22.32 -3.13
C LEU A 294 -3.11 -23.60 -3.41
N THR A 295 -3.54 -24.73 -2.85
CA THR A 295 -2.86 -26.02 -3.06
C THR A 295 -3.06 -26.53 -4.48
N ASP A 296 -4.23 -26.34 -5.09
CA ASP A 296 -4.47 -26.68 -6.50
C ASP A 296 -3.60 -25.82 -7.43
N LEU A 297 -3.51 -24.52 -7.16
CA LEU A 297 -2.60 -23.61 -7.89
C LEU A 297 -1.14 -24.08 -7.78
N ALA A 298 -0.66 -24.30 -6.56
CA ALA A 298 0.70 -24.79 -6.32
C ALA A 298 0.98 -26.14 -7.01
N LYS A 299 0.00 -27.06 -7.00
CA LYS A 299 0.12 -28.35 -7.70
C LYS A 299 0.26 -28.18 -9.21
N ARG A 300 -0.45 -27.21 -9.81
CA ARG A 300 -0.39 -26.94 -11.25
C ARG A 300 0.91 -26.21 -11.66
N SER A 301 1.39 -25.29 -10.83
CA SER A 301 2.59 -24.50 -11.14
C SER A 301 3.90 -25.22 -10.79
N ARG A 302 3.90 -26.15 -9.82
CA ARG A 302 5.12 -26.81 -9.33
C ARG A 302 5.97 -27.44 -10.44
N SER A 303 5.36 -28.18 -11.37
CA SER A 303 6.12 -28.84 -12.45
C SER A 303 6.78 -27.84 -13.41
N GLN A 304 6.22 -26.64 -13.55
CA GLN A 304 6.84 -25.57 -14.32
C GLN A 304 8.01 -24.98 -13.54
N ALA A 305 7.82 -24.64 -12.26
CA ALA A 305 8.87 -24.09 -11.41
C ALA A 305 10.08 -25.03 -11.28
N GLU A 306 9.86 -26.34 -11.11
CA GLU A 306 10.94 -27.33 -11.06
C GLU A 306 11.72 -27.40 -12.39
N ARG A 307 11.04 -27.27 -13.54
CA ARG A 307 11.70 -27.24 -14.85
C ARG A 307 12.50 -25.96 -15.05
N GLU A 308 11.96 -24.81 -14.66
CA GLU A 308 12.64 -23.52 -14.81
C GLU A 308 13.85 -23.40 -13.88
N LEU A 309 13.77 -23.95 -12.66
CA LEU A 309 14.93 -24.02 -11.77
C LEU A 309 16.01 -24.93 -12.36
N ALA A 310 15.65 -26.11 -12.87
CA ALA A 310 16.61 -27.02 -13.51
C ALA A 310 17.23 -26.41 -14.79
N GLU A 311 16.46 -25.67 -15.59
CA GLU A 311 16.97 -24.91 -16.74
C GLU A 311 18.00 -23.87 -16.28
N LEU A 312 17.69 -23.15 -15.20
CA LEU A 312 18.56 -22.12 -14.64
C LEU A 312 19.86 -22.70 -14.08
N GLU A 313 19.79 -23.80 -13.33
CA GLU A 313 20.94 -24.54 -12.82
C GLU A 313 21.84 -25.03 -13.95
N ALA A 314 21.25 -25.67 -14.98
CA ALA A 314 22.00 -26.16 -16.14
C ALA A 314 22.67 -25.01 -16.91
N PHE A 315 21.94 -23.90 -17.10
CA PHE A 315 22.46 -22.71 -17.75
C PHE A 315 23.63 -22.08 -16.98
N ALA A 316 23.52 -21.96 -15.66
CA ALA A 316 24.58 -21.43 -14.81
C ALA A 316 25.83 -22.33 -14.82
N ALA A 317 25.64 -23.65 -14.78
CA ALA A 317 26.73 -24.62 -14.85
C ALA A 317 27.44 -24.61 -16.22
N GLU A 318 26.69 -24.62 -17.34
CA GLU A 318 27.25 -24.68 -18.69
C GLU A 318 28.01 -23.40 -19.09
N HIS A 319 27.51 -22.23 -18.69
CA HIS A 319 28.03 -20.95 -19.19
C HIS A 319 28.91 -20.18 -18.21
N TYR A 320 28.87 -20.53 -16.92
CA TYR A 320 29.55 -19.77 -15.88
C TYR A 320 30.31 -20.63 -14.87
N ASP A 321 30.43 -21.95 -15.14
CA ASP A 321 31.11 -22.92 -14.28
C ASP A 321 30.62 -22.86 -12.82
N LEU A 322 29.35 -22.49 -12.62
CA LEU A 322 28.75 -22.44 -11.29
C LEU A 322 28.41 -23.86 -10.84
N GLY A 323 28.94 -24.27 -9.68
CA GLY A 323 28.61 -25.55 -9.05
C GLY A 323 27.17 -25.56 -8.52
N ASP A 324 26.97 -24.92 -7.37
CA ASP A 324 25.66 -24.88 -6.69
C ASP A 324 25.02 -23.49 -6.84
N LEU A 325 23.77 -23.49 -7.35
CA LEU A 325 22.93 -22.29 -7.46
C LEU A 325 22.30 -21.97 -6.11
N GLU A 326 22.59 -20.80 -5.57
CA GLU A 326 22.08 -20.33 -4.28
C GLU A 326 21.01 -19.25 -4.46
N ALA A 327 20.29 -18.91 -3.39
CA ALA A 327 19.21 -17.91 -3.45
C ALA A 327 19.66 -16.53 -3.97
N TRP A 328 20.90 -16.11 -3.65
CA TRP A 328 21.49 -14.85 -4.14
C TRP A 328 22.01 -14.92 -5.59
N ASP A 329 21.91 -16.09 -6.23
CA ASP A 329 22.30 -16.30 -7.61
C ASP A 329 21.10 -16.33 -8.56
N ILE A 330 19.88 -16.60 -8.06
CA ILE A 330 18.67 -16.81 -8.88
C ILE A 330 18.41 -15.61 -9.80
N ALA A 331 18.25 -14.40 -9.26
CA ALA A 331 17.93 -13.21 -10.05
C ALA A 331 19.02 -12.88 -11.09
N TYR A 332 20.30 -13.03 -10.70
CA TYR A 332 21.43 -12.76 -11.57
C TYR A 332 21.47 -13.70 -12.78
N TYR A 333 21.36 -15.02 -12.56
CA TYR A 333 21.39 -15.96 -13.68
C TYR A 333 20.07 -15.98 -14.46
N ALA A 334 18.93 -15.66 -13.82
CA ALA A 334 17.65 -15.49 -14.51
C ALA A 334 17.73 -14.36 -15.53
N GLU A 335 18.36 -13.24 -15.17
CA GLU A 335 18.63 -12.13 -16.08
C GLU A 335 19.49 -12.58 -17.27
N LYS A 336 20.61 -13.26 -17.01
CA LYS A 336 21.51 -13.76 -18.06
C LYS A 336 20.80 -14.77 -18.98
N LEU A 337 19.98 -15.65 -18.42
CA LEU A 337 19.17 -16.62 -19.18
C LEU A 337 18.14 -15.90 -20.04
N ARG A 338 17.44 -14.90 -19.50
CA ARG A 338 16.47 -14.08 -20.23
C ARG A 338 17.13 -13.37 -21.41
N GLN A 339 18.28 -12.75 -21.17
CA GLN A 339 19.06 -12.08 -22.22
C GLN A 339 19.48 -13.07 -23.31
N LYS A 340 19.97 -14.26 -22.93
CA LYS A 340 20.37 -15.26 -23.93
C LYS A 340 19.18 -15.80 -24.74
N ARG A 341 18.05 -16.06 -24.09
CA ARG A 341 16.91 -16.74 -24.69
C ARG A 341 16.04 -15.82 -25.53
N HIS A 342 15.77 -14.63 -25.01
CA HIS A 342 14.82 -13.67 -25.58
C HIS A 342 15.48 -12.44 -26.17
N ASN A 343 16.81 -12.32 -26.07
CA ASN A 343 17.59 -11.16 -26.51
C ASN A 343 16.99 -9.86 -25.97
N ILE A 344 16.63 -9.83 -24.69
CA ILE A 344 16.01 -8.66 -24.04
C ILE A 344 16.51 -8.50 -22.62
N SER A 345 16.77 -7.26 -22.23
CA SER A 345 17.09 -6.88 -20.85
C SER A 345 16.17 -5.77 -20.36
N GLN A 346 15.90 -5.71 -19.06
CA GLN A 346 15.13 -4.60 -18.48
C GLN A 346 15.85 -3.26 -18.69
N GLU A 347 17.20 -3.22 -18.70
CA GLU A 347 17.95 -1.99 -18.99
C GLU A 347 17.85 -1.53 -20.45
N GLU A 348 17.61 -2.42 -21.43
CA GLU A 348 17.31 -2.04 -22.82
C GLU A 348 15.91 -1.39 -22.93
N LEU A 349 14.97 -1.83 -22.09
CA LEU A 349 13.60 -1.32 -22.06
C LEU A 349 13.44 -0.02 -21.30
N LYS A 350 14.21 0.15 -20.22
CA LYS A 350 14.10 1.28 -19.28
C LYS A 350 14.12 2.67 -19.97
N PRO A 351 14.94 2.94 -21.01
CA PRO A 351 14.90 4.20 -21.75
C PRO A 351 13.56 4.50 -22.43
N TYR A 352 12.71 3.51 -22.68
CA TYR A 352 11.39 3.68 -23.30
C TYR A 352 10.29 4.02 -22.31
N PHE A 353 10.56 4.00 -21.00
CA PHE A 353 9.57 4.29 -19.96
C PHE A 353 10.00 5.46 -19.06
N PRO A 354 10.29 6.66 -19.61
CA PRO A 354 10.47 7.84 -18.77
C PRO A 354 9.14 8.20 -18.11
N GLU A 355 9.18 8.64 -16.84
CA GLU A 355 7.99 9.11 -16.10
C GLU A 355 7.17 10.12 -16.92
N THR A 356 7.87 11.03 -17.60
CA THR A 356 7.30 12.09 -18.45
C THR A 356 6.50 11.57 -19.64
N ARG A 357 6.60 10.28 -19.96
CA ARG A 357 5.82 9.58 -20.98
C ARG A 357 4.80 8.62 -20.35
N VAL A 358 5.23 7.82 -19.37
CA VAL A 358 4.41 6.81 -18.73
C VAL A 358 3.18 7.43 -18.06
N LEU A 359 3.37 8.49 -17.27
CA LEU A 359 2.27 9.08 -16.50
C LEU A 359 1.20 9.73 -17.40
N PRO A 360 1.54 10.61 -18.35
CA PRO A 360 0.55 11.11 -19.32
C PRO A 360 -0.06 10.01 -20.19
N GLY A 361 0.71 8.97 -20.53
CA GLY A 361 0.22 7.82 -21.28
C GLY A 361 -0.83 7.02 -20.50
N MET A 362 -0.59 6.78 -19.21
CA MET A 362 -1.54 6.12 -18.32
C MET A 362 -2.84 6.93 -18.22
N PHE A 363 -2.73 8.25 -18.09
CA PHE A 363 -3.88 9.14 -18.13
C PHE A 363 -4.63 8.99 -19.45
N ALA A 364 -3.95 9.07 -20.60
CA ALA A 364 -4.59 8.90 -21.91
C ALA A 364 -5.31 7.55 -22.06
N VAL A 365 -4.79 6.47 -21.47
CA VAL A 365 -5.48 5.16 -21.43
C VAL A 365 -6.80 5.27 -20.67
N VAL A 366 -6.79 5.81 -19.45
CA VAL A 366 -8.02 5.87 -18.62
C VAL A 366 -9.02 6.91 -19.10
N GLU A 367 -8.56 8.00 -19.72
CA GLU A 367 -9.42 8.97 -20.39
C GLU A 367 -10.20 8.32 -21.55
N ARG A 368 -9.55 7.42 -22.31
CA ARG A 368 -10.22 6.64 -23.36
C ARG A 368 -11.21 5.62 -22.80
N LEU A 369 -10.84 4.92 -21.73
CA LEU A 369 -11.68 3.88 -21.13
C LEU A 369 -12.91 4.45 -20.44
N TYR A 370 -12.73 5.50 -19.64
CA TYR A 370 -13.75 6.00 -18.72
C TYR A 370 -14.31 7.37 -19.10
N GLY A 371 -13.72 8.05 -20.08
CA GLY A 371 -14.17 9.38 -20.50
C GLY A 371 -13.95 10.46 -19.44
N ILE A 372 -12.94 10.28 -18.59
CA ILE A 372 -12.50 11.28 -17.61
C ILE A 372 -11.42 12.19 -18.21
N ARG A 373 -10.99 13.20 -17.46
CA ARG A 373 -9.82 14.04 -17.71
C ARG A 373 -9.01 14.15 -16.44
N ILE A 374 -7.68 14.08 -16.56
CA ILE A 374 -6.78 14.18 -15.40
C ILE A 374 -5.86 15.38 -15.60
N GLU A 375 -5.90 16.32 -14.64
CA GLU A 375 -5.17 17.57 -14.73
C GLU A 375 -4.33 17.75 -13.46
N GLU A 376 -3.06 18.10 -13.63
CA GLU A 376 -2.18 18.46 -12.52
C GLU A 376 -2.55 19.84 -11.97
N VAL A 377 -2.55 19.97 -10.64
CA VAL A 377 -2.81 21.23 -9.96
C VAL A 377 -1.61 21.59 -9.09
N GLU A 378 -0.99 22.71 -9.39
CA GLU A 378 0.15 23.25 -8.65
C GLU A 378 -0.30 24.05 -7.41
N GLY A 379 0.62 24.25 -6.47
CA GLY A 379 0.39 25.08 -5.28
C GLY A 379 -0.44 24.42 -4.19
N ILE A 380 -0.69 23.11 -4.30
CA ILE A 380 -1.30 22.30 -3.25
C ILE A 380 -0.26 22.00 -2.17
N ASP A 381 -0.68 22.08 -0.90
CA ASP A 381 0.18 21.76 0.24
C ASP A 381 0.46 20.25 0.28
N CYS A 382 1.75 19.89 0.40
CA CYS A 382 2.26 18.52 0.30
C CYS A 382 3.34 18.28 1.36
N TRP A 383 3.52 17.02 1.77
CA TRP A 383 4.53 16.62 2.77
C TRP A 383 5.97 16.54 2.23
N HIS A 384 6.14 16.49 0.91
CA HIS A 384 7.44 16.35 0.25
C HIS A 384 7.43 17.05 -1.12
N PRO A 385 8.54 17.69 -1.56
CA PRO A 385 8.60 18.44 -2.81
C PRO A 385 8.36 17.61 -4.08
N ASP A 386 8.62 16.30 -4.02
CA ASP A 386 8.39 15.40 -5.16
C ASP A 386 6.91 14.97 -5.31
N VAL A 387 6.04 15.36 -4.39
CA VAL A 387 4.62 14.99 -4.42
C VAL A 387 3.89 15.89 -5.38
N ARG A 388 3.18 15.27 -6.32
CA ARG A 388 2.34 15.95 -7.31
C ARG A 388 0.87 15.75 -6.96
N PHE A 389 0.02 16.67 -7.36
CA PHE A 389 -1.41 16.61 -7.06
C PHE A 389 -2.23 16.74 -8.34
N PHE A 390 -3.29 15.94 -8.46
CA PHE A 390 -4.10 15.85 -9.65
C PHE A 390 -5.59 15.86 -9.33
N GLU A 391 -6.38 16.42 -10.24
CA GLU A 391 -7.83 16.35 -10.24
C GLU A 391 -8.33 15.45 -11.37
N ILE A 392 -9.41 14.71 -11.09
CA ILE A 392 -10.15 13.93 -12.08
C ILE A 392 -11.48 14.63 -12.35
N ARG A 393 -11.72 14.98 -13.61
CA ARG A 393 -12.98 15.60 -14.07
C ARG A 393 -13.71 14.69 -15.05
N ASP A 394 -15.04 14.75 -15.05
CA ASP A 394 -15.84 14.06 -16.06
C ASP A 394 -15.92 14.85 -17.38
N ARG A 395 -16.68 14.32 -18.36
CA ARG A 395 -16.87 14.94 -19.69
C ARG A 395 -17.51 16.32 -19.64
N ASP A 396 -18.26 16.60 -18.59
CA ASP A 396 -18.96 17.87 -18.35
C ASP A 396 -18.14 18.82 -17.47
N HIS A 397 -16.88 18.47 -17.20
CA HIS A 397 -15.91 19.21 -16.38
C HIS A 397 -16.22 19.23 -14.87
N HIS A 398 -17.15 18.39 -14.39
CA HIS A 398 -17.39 18.27 -12.94
C HIS A 398 -16.23 17.53 -12.27
N LEU A 399 -15.81 18.03 -11.11
CA LEU A 399 -14.80 17.38 -10.28
C LEU A 399 -15.36 16.08 -9.71
N ARG A 400 -14.65 14.96 -9.92
CA ARG A 400 -15.06 13.62 -9.50
C ARG A 400 -14.21 13.05 -8.38
N GLY A 401 -12.90 13.34 -8.40
CA GLY A 401 -11.95 12.86 -7.41
C GLY A 401 -10.63 13.62 -7.53
N GLN A 402 -9.77 13.49 -6.52
CA GLN A 402 -8.45 14.11 -6.49
C GLN A 402 -7.42 13.13 -5.92
N PHE A 403 -6.14 13.27 -6.26
CA PHE A 403 -5.12 12.42 -5.67
C PHE A 403 -3.75 13.06 -5.57
N TYR A 404 -3.03 12.68 -4.52
CA TYR A 404 -1.60 12.92 -4.36
C TYR A 404 -0.82 11.76 -4.96
N LEU A 405 0.27 12.06 -5.66
CA LEU A 405 1.15 11.09 -6.30
C LEU A 405 2.56 11.22 -5.71
N ASP A 406 3.04 10.16 -5.05
CA ASP A 406 4.36 10.09 -4.39
C ASP A 406 5.16 8.87 -4.87
N LEU A 407 5.91 9.05 -5.96
CA LEU A 407 6.50 7.94 -6.73
C LEU A 407 7.79 7.36 -6.14
N TYR A 408 8.60 8.18 -5.48
CA TYR A 408 10.02 7.86 -5.32
C TYR A 408 10.37 7.22 -3.97
N ALA A 409 11.29 6.26 -4.01
CA ALA A 409 11.91 5.70 -2.83
C ALA A 409 12.80 6.74 -2.13
N ARG A 410 12.76 6.76 -0.80
CA ARG A 410 13.62 7.61 0.03
C ARG A 410 13.74 7.06 1.45
N PRO A 411 14.78 7.47 2.20
CA PRO A 411 14.90 7.08 3.60
C PRO A 411 13.66 7.49 4.39
N LYS A 412 13.29 6.65 5.37
CA LYS A 412 12.14 6.88 6.26
C LYS A 412 10.76 6.90 5.57
N LYS A 413 10.67 6.46 4.31
CA LYS A 413 9.43 6.08 3.65
C LYS A 413 9.27 4.55 3.72
N ARG A 414 8.05 4.09 4.01
CA ARG A 414 7.69 2.66 3.98
C ARG A 414 7.90 2.11 2.57
N GLY A 415 8.51 0.92 2.47
CA GLY A 415 8.72 0.24 1.19
C GLY A 415 7.43 -0.31 0.58
N GLY A 416 7.49 -0.69 -0.70
CA GLY A 416 6.36 -1.24 -1.47
C GLY A 416 5.63 -0.18 -2.31
N ALA A 417 4.42 -0.49 -2.74
CA ALA A 417 3.50 0.46 -3.34
C ALA A 417 2.13 0.24 -2.72
N TRP A 418 1.32 1.31 -2.64
CA TRP A 418 -0.04 1.24 -2.13
C TRP A 418 -0.85 2.47 -2.54
N MET A 419 -2.17 2.29 -2.54
CA MET A 419 -3.16 3.35 -2.49
C MET A 419 -3.74 3.43 -1.08
N ASP A 420 -3.99 4.65 -0.60
CA ASP A 420 -4.67 4.89 0.68
C ASP A 420 -5.66 6.06 0.58
N GLU A 421 -6.65 6.08 1.45
CA GLU A 421 -7.70 7.11 1.45
C GLU A 421 -7.27 8.36 2.24
N CYS A 422 -7.28 9.52 1.58
CA CYS A 422 -7.17 10.82 2.25
C CYS A 422 -8.56 11.31 2.73
N ALA A 423 -9.56 11.11 1.88
CA ALA A 423 -10.96 11.37 2.16
C ALA A 423 -11.84 10.47 1.27
N SER A 424 -12.93 9.94 1.81
CA SER A 424 -13.90 9.15 1.04
C SER A 424 -14.99 10.05 0.46
N ARG A 425 -15.66 9.60 -0.60
CA ARG A 425 -16.83 10.31 -1.14
C ARG A 425 -17.90 10.39 -0.04
N PHE A 426 -18.42 11.58 0.21
CA PHE A 426 -19.54 11.78 1.12
C PHE A 426 -20.50 12.82 0.54
N PHE A 427 -21.67 12.37 0.08
CA PHE A 427 -22.65 13.23 -0.55
C PHE A 427 -24.03 13.06 0.09
N THR A 428 -24.54 14.11 0.72
CA THR A 428 -25.88 14.16 1.30
C THR A 428 -26.47 15.56 1.12
N ASP A 429 -27.68 15.81 1.63
CA ASP A 429 -28.27 17.16 1.63
C ASP A 429 -27.39 18.20 2.38
N THR A 430 -26.48 17.74 3.25
CA THR A 430 -25.61 18.59 4.06
C THR A 430 -24.11 18.38 3.80
N MET A 431 -23.75 17.40 2.97
CA MET A 431 -22.36 17.03 2.69
C MET A 431 -22.11 17.00 1.19
N ASP A 432 -21.00 17.60 0.75
CA ASP A 432 -20.52 17.54 -0.63
C ASP A 432 -19.00 17.37 -0.61
N GLN A 433 -18.55 16.16 -0.32
CA GLN A 433 -17.15 15.79 -0.21
C GLN A 433 -16.72 14.95 -1.41
N ILE A 434 -15.72 15.48 -2.12
CA ILE A 434 -15.03 14.79 -3.19
C ILE A 434 -14.01 13.80 -2.59
N PRO A 435 -13.93 12.56 -3.10
CA PRO A 435 -12.93 11.60 -2.64
C PRO A 435 -11.52 12.05 -3.01
N VAL A 436 -10.57 11.81 -2.10
CA VAL A 436 -9.15 12.11 -2.26
C VAL A 436 -8.33 10.88 -1.92
N ALA A 437 -7.36 10.52 -2.78
CA ALA A 437 -6.46 9.37 -2.59
C ALA A 437 -5.00 9.80 -2.38
N TYR A 438 -4.25 8.96 -1.69
CA TYR A 438 -2.79 8.93 -1.73
C TYR A 438 -2.36 7.76 -2.63
N LEU A 439 -1.57 8.05 -3.67
CA LEU A 439 -0.95 7.05 -4.52
C LEU A 439 0.56 7.02 -4.27
N THR A 440 1.05 5.97 -3.63
CA THR A 440 2.45 5.91 -3.17
C THR A 440 3.18 4.74 -3.78
N CYS A 441 4.34 5.00 -4.39
CA CYS A 441 5.25 3.99 -4.94
C CYS A 441 6.65 4.16 -4.34
N ASN A 442 7.57 3.26 -4.68
CA ASN A 442 8.98 3.32 -4.27
C ASN A 442 9.91 3.11 -5.49
N PHE A 443 9.68 3.87 -6.54
CA PHE A 443 10.46 3.82 -7.77
C PHE A 443 11.81 4.53 -7.62
N SER A 444 12.70 4.26 -8.57
CA SER A 444 13.99 4.95 -8.67
C SER A 444 13.77 6.47 -8.78
N PRO A 445 14.41 7.32 -7.95
CA PRO A 445 14.29 8.77 -8.09
C PRO A 445 15.02 9.29 -9.34
N PRO A 446 14.72 10.52 -9.79
CA PRO A 446 15.50 11.23 -10.79
C PRO A 446 16.98 11.36 -10.36
N VAL A 447 17.89 11.11 -11.30
CA VAL A 447 19.35 11.18 -11.06
C VAL A 447 19.99 12.14 -12.07
N ASP A 448 20.94 12.96 -11.62
CA ASP A 448 21.70 13.90 -12.45
C ASP A 448 20.84 14.85 -13.32
N GLY A 449 19.66 15.25 -12.82
CA GLY A 449 18.73 16.13 -13.53
C GLY A 449 18.00 15.48 -14.70
N LYS A 450 18.13 14.15 -14.89
CA LYS A 450 17.34 13.37 -15.86
C LYS A 450 16.03 12.91 -15.22
N PRO A 451 14.95 12.76 -16.00
CA PRO A 451 13.70 12.21 -15.49
C PRO A 451 13.90 10.78 -14.97
N SER A 452 13.06 10.36 -14.03
CA SER A 452 13.05 8.96 -13.62
C SER A 452 12.66 8.07 -14.80
N LEU A 453 13.36 6.93 -14.92
CA LEU A 453 13.11 5.91 -15.92
C LEU A 453 12.64 4.65 -15.20
N PHE A 454 11.49 4.13 -15.62
CA PHE A 454 10.86 2.97 -15.01
C PHE A 454 11.27 1.69 -15.71
N THR A 455 11.43 0.63 -14.93
CA THR A 455 11.33 -0.74 -15.43
C THR A 455 9.88 -1.04 -15.83
N HIS A 456 9.66 -2.07 -16.64
CA HIS A 456 8.29 -2.45 -17.01
C HIS A 456 7.46 -2.88 -15.79
N ASP A 457 8.09 -3.48 -14.77
CA ASP A 457 7.44 -3.85 -13.52
C ASP A 457 7.01 -2.64 -12.67
N GLU A 458 7.80 -1.55 -12.68
CA GLU A 458 7.40 -0.28 -12.07
C GLU A 458 6.21 0.35 -12.82
N VAL A 459 6.13 0.20 -14.15
CA VAL A 459 4.97 0.64 -14.93
C VAL A 459 3.72 -0.19 -14.57
N LEU A 460 3.85 -1.52 -14.45
CA LEU A 460 2.77 -2.40 -13.97
C LEU A 460 2.30 -1.98 -12.57
N THR A 461 3.25 -1.76 -11.66
CA THR A 461 2.96 -1.30 -10.29
C THR A 461 2.19 0.03 -10.30
N LEU A 462 2.59 1.00 -11.12
CA LEU A 462 1.88 2.28 -11.21
C LEU A 462 0.43 2.10 -11.69
N PHE A 463 0.22 1.26 -12.71
CA PHE A 463 -1.13 0.94 -13.21
C PHE A 463 -1.96 0.19 -12.18
N HIS A 464 -1.35 -0.75 -11.45
CA HIS A 464 -1.98 -1.48 -10.34
C HIS A 464 -2.52 -0.51 -9.29
N GLU A 465 -1.65 0.33 -8.73
CA GLU A 465 -2.05 1.28 -7.71
C GLU A 465 -3.09 2.26 -8.23
N PHE A 466 -2.92 2.72 -9.48
CA PHE A 466 -3.88 3.63 -10.07
C PHE A 466 -5.25 2.98 -10.30
N GLY A 467 -5.32 1.67 -10.51
CA GLY A 467 -6.57 0.91 -10.52
C GLY A 467 -7.31 0.95 -9.18
N HIS A 468 -6.58 0.80 -8.06
CA HIS A 468 -7.14 1.06 -6.72
C HIS A 468 -7.63 2.51 -6.61
N GLY A 469 -6.80 3.47 -7.04
CA GLY A 469 -7.14 4.89 -7.05
C GLY A 469 -8.43 5.18 -7.82
N LEU A 470 -8.60 4.63 -9.02
CA LEU A 470 -9.82 4.80 -9.82
C LEU A 470 -11.06 4.21 -9.13
N HIS A 471 -10.92 3.04 -8.49
CA HIS A 471 -12.01 2.42 -7.75
C HIS A 471 -12.50 3.32 -6.60
N HIS A 472 -11.58 3.96 -5.89
CA HIS A 472 -11.90 4.94 -4.86
C HIS A 472 -12.50 6.23 -5.44
N LEU A 473 -11.82 6.83 -6.42
CA LEU A 473 -12.07 8.20 -6.88
C LEU A 473 -13.27 8.33 -7.82
N LEU A 474 -13.64 7.26 -8.54
CA LEU A 474 -14.76 7.26 -9.48
C LEU A 474 -16.06 6.72 -8.87
N THR A 475 -16.05 6.38 -7.57
CA THR A 475 -17.24 5.89 -6.87
C THR A 475 -18.43 6.84 -7.04
N THR A 476 -19.61 6.26 -7.25
CA THR A 476 -20.90 6.96 -7.23
C THR A 476 -21.71 6.63 -5.98
N VAL A 477 -21.11 5.92 -5.03
CA VAL A 477 -21.72 5.60 -3.73
C VAL A 477 -21.42 6.74 -2.76
N ASP A 478 -22.47 7.26 -2.13
CA ASP A 478 -22.44 8.55 -1.46
C ASP A 478 -22.09 8.49 0.04
N TYR A 479 -21.94 7.30 0.63
CA TYR A 479 -21.69 7.12 2.07
C TYR A 479 -20.31 6.53 2.34
N PRO A 480 -19.44 7.19 3.14
CA PRO A 480 -18.05 6.77 3.38
C PRO A 480 -17.87 5.30 3.75
N ALA A 481 -18.72 4.78 4.64
CA ALA A 481 -18.68 3.39 5.10
C ALA A 481 -18.76 2.33 3.99
N VAL A 482 -19.27 2.69 2.80
CA VAL A 482 -19.40 1.79 1.65
C VAL A 482 -18.99 2.44 0.31
N ALA A 483 -18.38 3.62 0.34
CA ALA A 483 -17.93 4.32 -0.85
C ALA A 483 -16.54 3.84 -1.28
N GLY A 484 -16.31 3.80 -2.60
CA GLY A 484 -15.01 3.42 -3.14
C GLY A 484 -14.63 2.01 -2.73
N ILE A 485 -13.44 1.87 -2.14
CA ILE A 485 -12.91 0.58 -1.71
C ILE A 485 -13.53 0.07 -0.39
N ASN A 486 -14.19 0.91 0.40
CA ASN A 486 -14.71 0.55 1.73
C ASN A 486 -15.88 -0.43 1.70
N GLY A 487 -16.67 -0.39 0.63
CA GLY A 487 -17.82 -1.29 0.45
C GLY A 487 -17.48 -2.67 -0.10
N VAL A 488 -16.19 -2.95 -0.38
CA VAL A 488 -15.78 -4.11 -1.16
C VAL A 488 -15.07 -5.15 -0.28
N ALA A 489 -15.42 -6.41 -0.50
CA ALA A 489 -14.76 -7.53 0.16
C ALA A 489 -13.25 -7.54 -0.15
N TRP A 490 -12.42 -7.79 0.85
CA TRP A 490 -10.97 -7.66 0.74
C TRP A 490 -10.34 -8.58 -0.33
N ASP A 491 -10.92 -9.74 -0.59
CA ASP A 491 -10.48 -10.67 -1.64
C ASP A 491 -11.01 -10.32 -3.04
N ALA A 492 -11.74 -9.21 -3.19
CA ALA A 492 -12.17 -8.64 -4.47
C ALA A 492 -11.56 -7.25 -4.74
N VAL A 493 -10.94 -6.62 -3.73
CA VAL A 493 -10.37 -5.26 -3.86
C VAL A 493 -9.27 -5.19 -4.92
N GLU A 494 -8.55 -6.30 -5.15
CA GLU A 494 -7.48 -6.41 -6.15
C GLU A 494 -7.97 -6.54 -7.59
N LEU A 495 -9.29 -6.63 -7.82
CA LEU A 495 -9.80 -6.79 -9.18
C LEU A 495 -9.52 -5.57 -10.06
N PRO A 496 -9.84 -4.31 -9.65
CA PRO A 496 -9.59 -3.14 -10.50
C PRO A 496 -8.10 -2.84 -10.69
N SER A 497 -7.26 -3.11 -9.67
CA SER A 497 -5.81 -2.93 -9.75
C SER A 497 -5.19 -3.89 -10.76
N GLN A 498 -5.42 -5.21 -10.62
CA GLN A 498 -4.93 -6.21 -11.57
C GLN A 498 -5.53 -6.07 -12.96
N PHE A 499 -6.78 -5.58 -13.07
CA PHE A 499 -7.37 -5.31 -14.38
C PHE A 499 -6.59 -4.23 -15.15
N MET A 500 -6.13 -3.19 -14.45
CA MET A 500 -5.37 -2.10 -15.05
C MET A 500 -4.00 -2.54 -15.57
N GLU A 501 -3.33 -3.48 -14.90
CA GLU A 501 -2.03 -4.03 -15.34
C GLU A 501 -2.06 -4.62 -16.76
N ASN A 502 -3.21 -5.12 -17.21
CA ASN A 502 -3.34 -5.70 -18.55
C ASN A 502 -3.00 -4.69 -19.67
N TRP A 503 -3.30 -3.40 -19.46
CA TRP A 503 -3.04 -2.35 -20.45
C TRP A 503 -1.54 -2.07 -20.65
N CYS A 504 -0.67 -2.54 -19.74
CA CYS A 504 0.78 -2.46 -19.93
C CYS A 504 1.31 -3.47 -20.96
N TRP A 505 0.45 -4.38 -21.46
CA TRP A 505 0.80 -5.41 -22.45
C TRP A 505 0.10 -5.22 -23.81
N GLU A 506 -0.99 -4.46 -23.86
CA GLU A 506 -1.74 -4.16 -25.09
C GLU A 506 -0.98 -3.13 -25.92
N LYS A 507 -0.76 -3.42 -27.22
CA LYS A 507 0.10 -2.61 -28.08
C LYS A 507 -0.36 -1.15 -28.17
N GLU A 508 -1.65 -0.93 -28.33
CA GLU A 508 -2.24 0.41 -28.47
C GLU A 508 -2.08 1.25 -27.20
N ALA A 509 -2.08 0.62 -26.03
CA ALA A 509 -1.83 1.28 -24.75
C ALA A 509 -0.31 1.47 -24.53
N LEU A 510 0.50 0.47 -24.89
CA LEU A 510 1.95 0.54 -24.82
C LEU A 510 2.52 1.73 -25.63
N ASP A 511 1.95 2.01 -26.80
CA ASP A 511 2.34 3.15 -27.65
C ASP A 511 2.05 4.52 -27.01
N LEU A 512 1.09 4.58 -26.08
CA LEU A 512 0.78 5.78 -25.31
C LEU A 512 1.75 5.97 -24.13
N ILE A 513 2.09 4.89 -23.44
CA ILE A 513 2.87 4.91 -22.19
C ILE A 513 4.38 4.82 -22.42
N SER A 514 4.82 4.46 -23.62
CA SER A 514 6.24 4.29 -23.96
C SER A 514 6.72 5.28 -25.03
N GLY A 515 8.04 5.49 -25.05
CA GLY A 515 8.77 6.31 -25.99
C GLY A 515 10.20 6.54 -25.50
N HIS A 516 11.20 6.33 -26.37
CA HIS A 516 12.61 6.45 -26.00
C HIS A 516 12.92 7.85 -25.48
N VAL A 517 13.56 7.95 -24.31
CA VAL A 517 13.78 9.21 -23.59
C VAL A 517 14.51 10.28 -24.42
N ASP A 518 15.44 9.88 -25.30
CA ASP A 518 16.21 10.82 -26.13
C ASP A 518 15.57 11.15 -27.48
N THR A 519 14.84 10.21 -28.09
CA THR A 519 14.36 10.33 -29.49
C THR A 519 12.85 10.46 -29.60
N GLY A 520 12.12 10.07 -28.56
CA GLY A 520 10.66 9.96 -28.57
C GLY A 520 10.12 8.80 -29.41
N GLU A 521 11.00 7.97 -30.01
CA GLU A 521 10.58 6.86 -30.86
C GLU A 521 9.86 5.78 -30.04
N PRO A 522 8.78 5.18 -30.58
CA PRO A 522 8.07 4.11 -29.89
C PRO A 522 8.94 2.86 -29.75
N ILE A 523 8.53 1.94 -28.87
CA ILE A 523 9.14 0.62 -28.79
C ILE A 523 9.04 -0.06 -30.17
N PRO A 524 10.17 -0.47 -30.79
CA PRO A 524 10.13 -1.16 -32.07
C PRO A 524 9.31 -2.45 -31.99
N ASP A 525 8.59 -2.80 -33.06
CA ASP A 525 7.72 -3.99 -33.07
C ASP A 525 8.48 -5.28 -32.69
N GLU A 526 9.73 -5.42 -33.13
CA GLU A 526 10.59 -6.55 -32.76
C GLU A 526 10.89 -6.60 -31.25
N LEU A 527 11.10 -5.44 -30.62
CA LEU A 527 11.30 -5.36 -29.17
C LEU A 527 9.99 -5.66 -28.43
N TYR A 528 8.85 -5.16 -28.92
CA TYR A 528 7.53 -5.51 -28.37
C TYR A 528 7.25 -7.02 -28.41
N GLN A 529 7.53 -7.69 -29.54
CA GLN A 529 7.36 -9.15 -29.64
C GLN A 529 8.26 -9.90 -28.64
N ARG A 530 9.49 -9.42 -28.41
CA ARG A 530 10.39 -9.98 -27.37
C ARG A 530 9.85 -9.78 -25.96
N ILE A 531 9.33 -8.58 -25.63
CA ILE A 531 8.67 -8.30 -24.34
C ILE A 531 7.50 -9.27 -24.13
N TYR A 532 6.62 -9.38 -25.13
CA TYR A 532 5.43 -10.21 -25.04
C TYR A 532 5.77 -11.70 -24.94
N ALA A 533 6.78 -12.19 -25.67
CA ALA A 533 7.27 -13.56 -25.57
C ALA A 533 7.91 -13.88 -24.21
N ALA A 534 8.45 -12.86 -23.52
CA ALA A 534 9.03 -12.99 -22.19
C ALA A 534 8.02 -12.82 -21.05
N LYS A 535 6.75 -12.46 -21.34
CA LYS A 535 5.72 -12.16 -20.32
C LYS A 535 5.57 -13.24 -19.25
N ASN A 536 5.63 -14.52 -19.63
CA ASN A 536 5.46 -15.66 -18.72
C ASN A 536 6.80 -16.36 -18.40
N PHE A 537 7.93 -15.64 -18.48
CA PHE A 537 9.22 -16.21 -18.11
C PHE A 537 9.36 -16.25 -16.59
N GLN A 538 9.47 -17.46 -16.01
CA GLN A 538 9.64 -17.63 -14.56
C GLN A 538 8.51 -16.96 -13.73
N SER A 539 7.28 -17.02 -14.25
CA SER A 539 6.07 -16.39 -13.71
C SER A 539 5.18 -17.34 -12.94
#